data_AF-A0AA41R2D8-F1
#
_entry.id   AF-A0AA41R2D8-F1
#
_cell.length_a   1.000
_cell.length_b   1.000
_cell.length_c   1.000
_cell.angle_alpha   90.00
_cell.angle_beta   90.00
_cell.angle_gamma   90.00
#
_symmetry.space_group_name_H-M   'P 1'
#
loop_
_entity.id
_entity.type
_entity.pdbx_description
1 polymer ?
#
loop_
_entity_poly.entity_id
_entity_poly.type
_entity_poly.pdbx_seq_one_letter_code
_entity_poly.pdbx_strand_id
1 'polypeptide(L)'
;MNDNPTEPAKKEPSFRFLTPIIATLIASLVATYATYTYNQRQMQLARIEALDKYRIYINSENRAEREYGYFVFEELGYRTLVDKIAEVRDDPAALKILISRADRDTGSAENVRTVEVADRIMRQANPSDQLPLPFPSPPPVPMPEAGKHEDGWVYLGHFVSEKSGWKTRYLNFPVNEPPANLVGKTFEVRRETGALNVRAAMPSIFGQFAAVQEVLAEGSRVEILDQQEWQSSGYMWAKVRFDN
;
A
#
# COMPACT_ATOMS: atom_id res chain seq x y z
N MET A 1 -58.46 -62.76 28.10
CA MET A 1 -58.09 -61.34 28.01
C MET A 1 -56.60 -61.30 27.73
N ASN A 2 -56.22 -61.11 26.47
CA ASN A 2 -54.84 -60.96 26.04
C ASN A 2 -54.63 -59.48 25.70
N ASP A 3 -54.01 -58.76 26.61
CA ASP A 3 -53.57 -57.38 26.38
C ASP A 3 -52.28 -57.43 25.56
N ASN A 4 -52.39 -57.16 24.26
CA ASN A 4 -51.24 -56.98 23.38
C ASN A 4 -50.61 -55.61 23.70
N PRO A 5 -49.34 -55.55 24.14
CA PRO A 5 -48.68 -54.29 24.43
C PRO A 5 -48.48 -53.49 23.15
N THR A 6 -49.01 -52.28 23.12
CA THR A 6 -48.86 -51.33 22.01
C THR A 6 -47.40 -50.92 21.90
N GLU A 7 -46.75 -51.33 20.81
CA GLU A 7 -45.37 -50.99 20.49
C GLU A 7 -45.21 -49.46 20.39
N PRO A 8 -44.24 -48.84 21.09
CA PRO A 8 -44.09 -47.39 21.09
C PRO A 8 -43.63 -46.91 19.70
N ALA A 9 -44.44 -46.03 19.10
CA ALA A 9 -44.18 -45.42 17.81
C ALA A 9 -42.77 -44.82 17.75
N LYS A 10 -41.93 -45.38 16.88
CA LYS A 10 -40.54 -44.96 16.63
C LYS A 10 -40.56 -43.53 16.09
N LYS A 11 -40.27 -42.54 16.94
CA LYS A 11 -40.13 -41.14 16.52
C LYS A 11 -38.93 -41.03 15.59
N GLU A 12 -39.19 -40.90 14.28
CA GLU A 12 -38.13 -40.58 13.33
C GLU A 12 -37.59 -39.17 13.63
N PRO A 13 -36.27 -39.00 13.76
CA PRO A 13 -35.68 -37.69 13.98
C PRO A 13 -36.00 -36.80 12.77
N SER A 14 -36.67 -35.68 13.03
CA SER A 14 -37.07 -34.72 12.01
C SER A 14 -35.86 -33.97 11.46
N PHE A 15 -35.17 -34.56 10.47
CA PHE A 15 -34.02 -33.97 9.77
C PHE A 15 -34.36 -32.71 8.94
N ARG A 16 -35.64 -32.34 8.83
CA ARG A 16 -36.11 -31.19 8.04
C ARG A 16 -35.58 -29.83 8.52
N PHE A 17 -35.13 -29.72 9.77
CA PHE A 17 -34.59 -28.47 10.31
C PHE A 17 -33.10 -28.23 10.01
N LEU A 18 -32.33 -29.25 9.58
CA LEU A 18 -30.89 -29.12 9.34
C LEU A 18 -30.55 -28.63 7.92
N THR A 19 -31.45 -28.88 6.96
CA THR A 19 -31.25 -28.53 5.55
C THR A 19 -30.99 -27.03 5.30
N PRO A 20 -31.75 -26.07 5.89
CA PRO A 20 -31.51 -24.65 5.60
C PRO A 20 -30.19 -24.14 6.18
N ILE A 21 -29.74 -24.69 7.32
CA ILE A 21 -28.47 -24.29 7.95
C ILE A 21 -27.29 -24.70 7.08
N ILE A 22 -27.27 -25.96 6.63
CA ILE A 22 -26.19 -26.48 5.78
C ILE A 22 -26.13 -25.71 4.45
N ALA A 23 -27.30 -25.43 3.84
CA ALA A 23 -27.36 -24.66 2.60
C ALA A 23 -26.79 -23.23 2.75
N THR A 24 -27.11 -22.56 3.86
CA THR A 24 -26.62 -21.20 4.15
C THR A 24 -25.10 -21.21 4.35
N LEU A 25 -24.57 -22.22 5.05
CA LEU A 25 -23.14 -22.38 5.28
C LEU A 25 -22.36 -22.58 3.97
N ILE A 26 -22.87 -23.44 3.09
CA ILE A 26 -22.28 -23.68 1.77
C ILE A 26 -22.32 -22.40 0.92
N ALA A 27 -23.46 -21.70 0.88
CA ALA A 27 -23.59 -20.45 0.12
C ALA A 27 -22.60 -19.37 0.62
N SER A 28 -22.45 -19.24 1.94
CA SER A 28 -21.49 -18.30 2.55
C SER A 28 -20.04 -18.62 2.19
N LEU A 29 -19.67 -19.90 2.17
CA LEU A 29 -18.32 -20.33 1.79
C LEU A 29 -18.04 -20.02 0.31
N VAL A 30 -19.00 -20.30 -0.58
CA VAL A 30 -18.87 -19.98 -2.01
C VAL A 30 -18.74 -18.48 -2.23
N ALA A 31 -19.55 -17.65 -1.56
CA ALA A 31 -19.48 -16.19 -1.68
C ALA A 31 -18.13 -15.62 -1.18
N THR A 32 -17.62 -16.14 -0.06
CA THR A 32 -16.31 -15.74 0.47
C THR A 32 -15.19 -16.09 -0.49
N TYR A 33 -15.21 -17.32 -1.03
CA TYR A 33 -14.22 -17.77 -2.01
C TYR A 33 -14.28 -16.96 -3.33
N ALA A 34 -15.49 -16.67 -3.83
CA ALA A 34 -15.67 -15.82 -5.01
C ALA A 34 -15.12 -14.41 -4.78
N THR A 35 -15.37 -13.81 -3.61
CA THR A 35 -14.84 -12.49 -3.25
C THR A 35 -13.31 -12.49 -3.16
N TYR A 36 -12.74 -13.50 -2.49
CA TYR A 36 -11.30 -13.65 -2.39
C TYR A 36 -10.63 -13.77 -3.77
N THR A 37 -11.16 -14.63 -4.65
CA THR A 37 -10.61 -14.82 -6.00
C THR A 37 -10.80 -13.60 -6.89
N TYR A 38 -11.92 -12.88 -6.77
CA TYR A 38 -12.15 -11.63 -7.48
C TYR A 38 -11.13 -10.55 -7.07
N ASN A 39 -10.90 -10.36 -5.77
CA ASN A 39 -9.92 -9.40 -5.27
C ASN A 39 -8.49 -9.73 -5.72
N GLN A 40 -8.13 -11.02 -5.73
CA GLN A 40 -6.84 -11.48 -6.27
C GLN A 40 -6.69 -11.12 -7.76
N ARG A 41 -7.73 -11.34 -8.57
CA ARG A 41 -7.71 -10.97 -10.00
C ARG A 41 -7.61 -9.46 -10.21
N GLN A 42 -8.30 -8.66 -9.40
CA GLN A 42 -8.19 -7.19 -9.47
C GLN A 42 -6.77 -6.71 -9.15
N MET A 43 -6.12 -7.28 -8.13
CA MET A 43 -4.73 -6.98 -7.84
C MET A 43 -3.79 -7.39 -8.99
N GLN A 44 -4.03 -8.53 -9.63
CA GLN A 44 -3.26 -8.95 -10.80
C GLN A 44 -3.42 -7.98 -11.97
N LEU A 45 -4.65 -7.54 -12.26
CA LEU A 45 -4.92 -6.56 -13.31
C LEU A 45 -4.24 -5.23 -13.04
N ALA A 46 -4.36 -4.71 -11.81
CA ALA A 46 -3.69 -3.47 -11.41
C ALA A 46 -2.16 -3.55 -11.55
N ARG A 47 -1.57 -4.72 -11.25
CA ARG A 47 -0.13 -4.93 -11.44
C ARG A 47 0.25 -5.01 -12.93
N ILE A 48 -0.55 -5.67 -13.76
CA ILE A 48 -0.31 -5.73 -15.22
C ILE A 48 -0.42 -4.33 -15.83
N GLU A 49 -1.42 -3.55 -15.43
CA GLU A 49 -1.58 -2.17 -15.88
C GLU A 49 -0.41 -1.28 -15.44
N ALA A 50 0.06 -1.46 -14.19
CA ALA A 50 1.26 -0.79 -13.71
C ALA A 50 2.48 -1.14 -14.58
N LEU A 51 2.69 -2.42 -14.86
CA LEU A 51 3.77 -2.88 -15.73
C LEU A 51 3.73 -2.21 -17.11
N ASP A 52 2.55 -2.13 -17.73
CA ASP A 52 2.41 -1.50 -19.04
C ASP A 52 2.74 0.00 -18.99
N LYS A 53 2.27 0.70 -17.96
CA LYS A 53 2.59 2.12 -17.74
C LYS A 53 4.08 2.34 -17.51
N TYR A 54 4.74 1.46 -16.75
CA TYR A 54 6.16 1.62 -16.41
C TYR A 54 7.11 1.07 -17.47
N ARG A 55 6.60 0.30 -18.44
CA ARG A 55 7.38 -0.21 -19.58
C ARG A 55 8.07 0.89 -20.37
N ILE A 56 7.46 2.07 -20.46
CA ILE A 56 8.03 3.21 -21.18
C ILE A 56 9.35 3.64 -20.53
N TYR A 57 9.42 3.68 -19.19
CA TYR A 57 10.63 4.07 -18.47
C TYR A 57 11.78 3.07 -18.65
N ILE A 58 11.49 1.76 -18.63
CA ILE A 58 12.51 0.73 -18.89
C ILE A 58 13.07 0.85 -20.32
N ASN A 59 12.27 1.28 -21.28
CA ASN A 59 12.70 1.45 -22.67
C ASN A 59 13.20 2.85 -23.00
N SER A 60 13.27 3.77 -22.03
CA SER A 60 13.76 5.13 -22.25
C SER A 60 15.24 5.14 -22.63
N GLU A 61 15.63 6.08 -23.49
CA GLU A 61 17.04 6.33 -23.79
C GLU A 61 17.77 6.99 -22.60
N ASN A 62 17.03 7.65 -21.72
CA ASN A 62 17.58 8.29 -20.52
C ASN A 62 17.87 7.25 -19.43
N ARG A 63 19.14 7.17 -19.00
CA ARG A 63 19.60 6.25 -17.94
C ARG A 63 18.84 6.41 -16.62
N ALA A 64 18.54 7.65 -16.21
CA ALA A 64 17.86 7.92 -14.94
C ALA A 64 16.41 7.42 -14.94
N GLU A 65 15.73 7.56 -16.08
CA GLU A 65 14.37 7.03 -16.26
C GLU A 65 14.36 5.50 -16.26
N ARG A 66 15.35 4.86 -16.88
CA ARG A 66 15.48 3.39 -16.83
C ARG A 66 15.74 2.90 -15.41
N GLU A 67 16.62 3.57 -14.65
CA GLU A 67 16.88 3.24 -13.23
C GLU A 67 15.58 3.30 -12.41
N TYR A 68 14.79 4.36 -12.60
CA TYR A 68 13.47 4.46 -11.99
C TYR A 68 12.53 3.32 -12.43
N GLY A 69 12.52 2.98 -13.72
CA GLY A 69 11.74 1.86 -14.25
C GLY A 69 12.09 0.54 -13.58
N TYR A 70 13.38 0.20 -13.48
CA TYR A 70 13.85 -1.00 -12.80
C TYR A 70 13.46 -1.00 -11.31
N PHE A 71 13.57 0.15 -10.64
CA PHE A 71 13.21 0.28 -9.22
C PHE A 71 11.72 -0.02 -9.00
N VAL A 72 10.86 0.59 -9.82
CA VAL A 72 9.42 0.37 -9.74
C VAL A 72 9.06 -1.10 -10.01
N PHE A 73 9.69 -1.75 -10.98
CA PHE A 73 9.45 -3.17 -11.25
C PHE A 73 9.89 -4.07 -10.08
N GLU A 74 10.99 -3.74 -9.41
CA GLU A 74 11.41 -4.44 -8.19
C GLU A 74 10.39 -4.28 -7.06
N GLU A 75 9.93 -3.05 -6.79
CA GLU A 75 8.93 -2.75 -5.75
C GLU A 75 7.56 -3.39 -6.01
N LEU A 76 7.19 -3.55 -7.29
CA LEU A 76 5.99 -4.29 -7.69
C LEU A 76 6.13 -5.82 -7.54
N GLY A 77 7.29 -6.31 -7.09
CA GLY A 77 7.57 -7.72 -6.86
C GLY A 77 8.04 -8.49 -8.11
N TYR A 78 8.39 -7.79 -9.19
CA TYR A 78 8.85 -8.41 -10.44
C TYR A 78 10.37 -8.58 -10.51
N ARG A 79 10.99 -8.99 -9.39
CA ARG A 79 12.45 -9.14 -9.26
C ARG A 79 13.06 -10.01 -10.36
N THR A 80 12.52 -11.20 -10.57
CA THR A 80 13.02 -12.14 -11.61
C THR A 80 12.91 -11.56 -13.02
N LEU A 81 11.93 -10.69 -13.27
CA LEU A 81 11.81 -10.02 -14.57
C LEU A 81 12.86 -8.91 -14.70
N VAL A 82 13.09 -8.12 -13.65
CA VAL A 82 14.17 -7.12 -13.60
C VAL A 82 15.51 -7.78 -13.90
N ASP A 83 15.81 -8.92 -13.27
CA ASP A 83 17.07 -9.64 -13.47
C ASP A 83 17.25 -10.10 -14.90
N LYS A 84 16.20 -10.68 -15.50
CA LYS A 84 16.22 -11.11 -16.91
C LYS A 84 16.39 -9.93 -17.85
N ILE A 85 15.69 -8.81 -17.62
CA ILE A 85 15.81 -7.62 -18.47
C ILE A 85 17.22 -7.03 -18.33
N ALA A 86 17.75 -6.92 -17.11
CA ALA A 86 19.10 -6.43 -16.85
C ALA A 86 20.16 -7.33 -17.48
N GLU A 87 20.00 -8.65 -17.37
CA GLU A 87 20.91 -9.64 -17.95
C GLU A 87 20.91 -9.61 -19.48
N VAL A 88 19.72 -9.59 -20.11
CA VAL A 88 19.58 -9.60 -21.57
C VAL A 88 20.04 -8.29 -22.21
N ARG A 89 19.81 -7.16 -21.54
CA ARG A 89 20.18 -5.83 -22.07
C ARG A 89 21.56 -5.36 -21.65
N ASP A 90 22.15 -5.99 -20.64
CA ASP A 90 23.40 -5.58 -20.02
C ASP A 90 23.38 -4.09 -19.60
N ASP A 91 22.26 -3.65 -19.03
CA ASP A 91 21.96 -2.23 -18.83
C ASP A 91 22.60 -1.66 -17.55
N PRO A 92 23.49 -0.65 -17.64
CA PRO A 92 24.13 -0.04 -16.48
C PRO A 92 23.16 0.74 -15.57
N ALA A 93 21.91 0.97 -15.98
CA ALA A 93 20.87 1.53 -15.13
C ALA A 93 20.37 0.54 -14.07
N ALA A 94 20.46 -0.77 -14.31
CA ALA A 94 20.02 -1.80 -13.37
C ALA A 94 21.02 -2.02 -12.21
N LEU A 95 22.29 -1.62 -12.40
CA LEU A 95 23.39 -1.87 -11.45
C LEU A 95 23.06 -1.48 -10.01
N LYS A 96 22.57 -0.25 -9.81
CA LYS A 96 22.31 0.28 -8.46
C LYS A 96 21.31 -0.59 -7.69
N ILE A 97 20.30 -1.08 -8.39
CA ILE A 97 19.26 -1.93 -7.81
C ILE A 97 19.82 -3.30 -7.48
N LEU A 98 20.59 -3.91 -8.40
CA LEU A 98 21.23 -5.20 -8.18
C LEU A 98 22.22 -5.17 -6.99
N ILE A 99 23.01 -4.09 -6.86
CA ILE A 99 23.91 -3.89 -5.72
C ILE A 99 23.11 -3.73 -4.41
N SER A 100 22.10 -2.84 -4.41
CA SER A 100 21.25 -2.62 -3.24
C SER A 100 20.53 -3.90 -2.77
N ARG A 101 20.32 -4.85 -3.70
CA ARG A 101 19.74 -6.16 -3.39
C ARG A 101 20.81 -7.11 -2.84
N ALA A 102 21.98 -7.17 -3.47
CA ALA A 102 23.08 -8.01 -3.00
C ALA A 102 23.48 -7.68 -1.56
N ASP A 103 23.44 -6.40 -1.19
CA ASP A 103 23.67 -5.93 0.18
C ASP A 103 22.56 -6.33 1.16
N ARG A 104 21.30 -6.38 0.71
CA ARG A 104 20.15 -6.79 1.55
C ARG A 104 20.08 -8.30 1.77
N ASP A 105 20.46 -9.09 0.77
CA ASP A 105 20.26 -10.54 0.73
C ASP A 105 21.54 -11.32 1.09
N THR A 106 22.42 -10.76 1.92
CA THR A 106 23.70 -11.40 2.31
C THR A 106 23.44 -12.76 2.97
N GLY A 107 23.65 -13.85 2.22
CA GLY A 107 23.45 -15.23 2.70
C GLY A 107 22.52 -16.12 1.86
N SER A 108 21.81 -15.59 0.85
CA SER A 108 21.01 -16.42 -0.07
C SER A 108 21.84 -16.92 -1.25
N ALA A 109 21.64 -18.18 -1.67
CA ALA A 109 22.26 -18.74 -2.89
C ALA A 109 21.86 -17.96 -4.16
N GLU A 110 20.74 -17.25 -4.12
CA GLU A 110 20.27 -16.35 -5.18
C GLU A 110 21.14 -15.09 -5.32
N ASN A 111 21.85 -14.72 -4.25
CA ASN A 111 22.73 -13.55 -4.23
C ASN A 111 23.95 -13.72 -5.17
N VAL A 112 24.45 -14.96 -5.33
CA VAL A 112 25.62 -15.24 -6.18
C VAL A 112 25.39 -14.80 -7.64
N ARG A 113 24.20 -15.05 -8.19
CA ARG A 113 23.86 -14.64 -9.57
C ARG A 113 23.72 -13.13 -9.70
N THR A 114 23.15 -12.48 -8.70
CA THR A 114 22.94 -11.02 -8.70
C THR A 114 24.30 -10.29 -8.70
N VAL A 115 25.24 -10.78 -7.90
CA VAL A 115 26.61 -10.24 -7.83
C VAL A 115 27.36 -10.47 -9.15
N GLU A 116 27.21 -11.63 -9.78
CA GLU A 116 27.87 -11.93 -11.07
C GLU A 116 27.36 -11.03 -12.20
N VAL A 117 26.05 -10.81 -12.29
CA VAL A 117 25.46 -9.89 -13.27
C VAL A 117 25.92 -8.45 -13.01
N ALA A 118 25.95 -8.02 -11.74
CA ALA A 118 26.43 -6.68 -11.39
C ALA A 118 27.91 -6.47 -11.75
N ASP A 119 28.78 -7.43 -11.45
CA ASP A 119 30.21 -7.36 -11.80
C ASP A 119 30.42 -7.32 -13.33
N ARG A 120 29.66 -8.10 -14.10
CA ARG A 120 29.72 -8.06 -15.57
C ARG A 120 29.37 -6.67 -16.11
N ILE A 121 28.26 -6.10 -15.66
CA ILE A 121 27.82 -4.78 -16.12
C ILE A 121 28.80 -3.68 -15.68
N MET A 122 29.37 -3.77 -14.47
CA MET A 122 30.40 -2.82 -14.01
C MET A 122 31.65 -2.83 -14.90
N ARG A 123 32.06 -4.00 -15.39
CA ARG A 123 33.24 -4.13 -16.28
C ARG A 123 32.99 -3.59 -17.68
N GLN A 124 31.74 -3.59 -18.16
CA GLN A 124 31.37 -3.05 -19.47
C GLN A 124 30.98 -1.57 -19.45
N ALA A 125 30.63 -1.01 -18.29
CA ALA A 125 30.26 0.40 -18.18
C ALA A 125 31.46 1.32 -18.47
N ASN A 126 31.35 2.14 -19.52
CA ASN A 126 32.36 3.11 -19.89
C ASN A 126 32.39 4.25 -18.84
N PRO A 127 33.53 4.56 -18.20
CA PRO A 127 33.63 5.61 -17.17
C PRO A 127 33.29 7.04 -17.65
N SER A 128 33.05 7.21 -18.95
CA SER A 128 32.65 8.48 -19.56
C SER A 128 31.15 8.80 -19.42
N ASP A 129 30.32 7.84 -18.97
CA ASP A 129 28.91 8.07 -18.65
C ASP A 129 28.78 8.77 -17.28
N GLN A 130 29.20 10.04 -17.24
CA GLN A 130 29.09 10.90 -16.07
C GLN A 130 27.63 11.04 -15.60
N LEU A 131 27.49 11.11 -14.28
CA LEU A 131 26.24 11.20 -13.54
C LEU A 131 25.34 12.34 -14.07
N PRO A 132 24.02 12.11 -14.16
CA PRO A 132 23.09 13.15 -14.55
C PRO A 132 23.19 14.35 -13.61
N LEU A 133 23.04 15.54 -14.18
CA LEU A 133 22.98 16.81 -13.46
C LEU A 133 22.01 16.72 -12.27
N PRO A 134 22.26 17.46 -11.17
CA PRO A 134 21.37 17.49 -10.03
C PRO A 134 19.94 17.79 -10.49
N PHE A 135 18.98 17.01 -9.99
CA PHE A 135 17.57 17.17 -10.31
C PHE A 135 17.18 18.65 -10.15
N PRO A 136 16.46 19.24 -11.12
CA PRO A 136 15.96 20.60 -10.96
C PRO A 136 15.13 20.65 -9.66
N SER A 137 15.43 21.64 -8.80
CA SER A 137 14.64 21.86 -7.60
C SER A 137 13.18 22.02 -8.01
N PRO A 138 12.24 21.33 -7.34
CA PRO A 138 10.83 21.51 -7.65
C PRO A 138 10.48 23.01 -7.53
N PRO A 139 9.63 23.55 -8.43
CA PRO A 139 9.25 24.95 -8.37
C PRO A 139 8.64 25.26 -6.99
N PRO A 140 8.87 26.47 -6.45
CA PRO A 140 8.28 26.87 -5.19
C PRO A 140 6.75 26.76 -5.28
N VAL A 141 6.16 26.03 -4.33
CA VAL A 141 4.71 25.88 -4.24
C VAL A 141 4.13 27.23 -3.83
N PRO A 142 3.18 27.81 -4.59
CA PRO A 142 2.56 29.08 -4.23
C PRO A 142 1.85 28.94 -2.88
N MET A 143 2.08 29.90 -1.97
CA MET A 143 1.32 30.00 -0.72
C MET A 143 -0.15 30.24 -1.06
N PRO A 144 -1.10 29.45 -0.51
CA PRO A 144 -2.52 29.67 -0.75
C PRO A 144 -3.05 30.94 -0.07
N GLU A 145 -4.09 31.51 -0.65
CA GLU A 145 -4.79 32.70 -0.14
C GLU A 145 -5.61 32.33 1.12
N ALA A 146 -5.43 33.10 2.21
CA ALA A 146 -6.08 32.87 3.49
C ALA A 146 -7.61 33.05 3.42
N GLY A 147 -8.37 32.20 4.14
CA GLY A 147 -9.82 32.37 4.35
C GLY A 147 -10.74 31.44 3.56
N LYS A 148 -10.24 30.39 2.89
CA LYS A 148 -11.06 29.35 2.28
C LYS A 148 -10.94 28.07 3.10
N HIS A 149 -12.08 27.48 3.50
CA HIS A 149 -12.08 26.12 4.04
C HIS A 149 -11.62 25.19 2.94
N GLU A 150 -10.52 24.49 3.18
CA GLU A 150 -9.96 23.53 2.23
C GLU A 150 -10.13 22.12 2.77
N ASP A 151 -10.56 21.23 1.86
CA ASP A 151 -10.63 19.80 2.12
C ASP A 151 -9.34 19.17 1.57
N GLY A 152 -8.73 18.26 2.31
CA GLY A 152 -7.54 17.53 1.85
C GLY A 152 -7.33 16.22 2.59
N TRP A 153 -6.29 15.49 2.22
CA TRP A 153 -5.90 14.23 2.84
C TRP A 153 -4.65 14.40 3.70
N VAL A 154 -4.72 13.92 4.93
CA VAL A 154 -3.60 13.92 5.89
C VAL A 154 -3.31 12.50 6.36
N TYR A 155 -2.07 12.27 6.76
CA TYR A 155 -1.67 11.02 7.39
C TYR A 155 -1.96 11.09 8.89
N LEU A 156 -2.84 10.23 9.39
CA LEU A 156 -3.20 10.20 10.81
C LEU A 156 -2.12 9.52 11.66
N GLY A 157 -1.52 8.45 11.14
CA GLY A 157 -0.54 7.63 11.84
C GLY A 157 -0.66 6.13 11.54
N HIS A 158 -0.01 5.31 12.35
CA HIS A 158 0.00 3.86 12.24
C HIS A 158 -0.79 3.23 13.39
N PHE A 159 -1.96 2.67 13.10
CA PHE A 159 -2.78 1.92 14.04
C PHE A 159 -2.46 0.42 14.00
N VAL A 160 -2.13 -0.17 15.14
CA VAL A 160 -1.82 -1.60 15.26
C VAL A 160 -3.03 -2.30 15.87
N SER A 161 -3.85 -2.94 15.02
CA SER A 161 -5.12 -3.57 15.42
C SER A 161 -4.95 -4.61 16.51
N GLU A 162 -3.89 -5.43 16.47
CA GLU A 162 -3.57 -6.44 17.48
C GLU A 162 -3.39 -5.87 18.89
N LYS A 163 -2.92 -4.62 18.98
CA LYS A 163 -2.69 -3.90 20.25
C LYS A 163 -3.79 -2.91 20.57
N SER A 164 -4.79 -2.78 19.70
CA SER A 164 -5.85 -1.76 19.76
C SER A 164 -5.29 -0.36 20.05
N GLY A 165 -4.16 0.00 19.42
CA GLY A 165 -3.44 1.21 19.76
C GLY A 165 -2.62 1.80 18.63
N TRP A 166 -2.46 3.12 18.69
CA TRP A 166 -1.66 3.89 17.74
C TRP A 166 -0.17 3.82 18.08
N LYS A 167 0.64 3.29 17.17
CA LYS A 167 2.10 3.36 17.24
C LYS A 167 2.60 4.78 17.00
N THR A 168 1.98 5.49 16.05
CA THR A 168 2.23 6.90 15.77
C THR A 168 0.90 7.62 15.57
N ARG A 169 0.84 8.91 15.94
CA ARG A 169 -0.34 9.77 15.74
C ARG A 169 0.09 11.22 15.57
N TYR A 170 -0.49 11.91 14.60
CA TYR A 170 -0.18 13.32 14.27
C TYR A 170 -1.20 14.32 14.82
N LEU A 171 -2.37 13.82 15.24
CA LEU A 171 -3.43 14.62 15.86
C LEU A 171 -3.63 14.23 17.33
N ASN A 172 -4.18 15.16 18.11
CA ASN A 172 -4.34 15.01 19.55
C ASN A 172 -5.58 14.19 19.96
N PHE A 173 -5.65 12.91 19.57
CA PHE A 173 -6.66 11.95 20.01
C PHE A 173 -6.07 10.84 20.91
N PRO A 174 -6.85 10.14 21.75
CA PRO A 174 -6.35 9.11 22.67
C PRO A 174 -5.62 7.96 21.96
N VAL A 175 -4.57 7.41 22.58
CA VAL A 175 -3.69 6.39 21.96
C VAL A 175 -4.41 5.06 21.68
N ASN A 176 -5.52 4.82 22.38
CA ASN A 176 -6.35 3.62 22.24
C ASN A 176 -7.67 3.92 21.51
N GLU A 177 -7.85 5.13 20.96
CA GLU A 177 -9.07 5.49 20.22
C GLU A 177 -9.08 4.74 18.88
N PRO A 178 -10.06 3.86 18.60
CA PRO A 178 -10.14 3.17 17.31
C PRO A 178 -10.33 4.17 16.18
N PRO A 179 -9.74 3.96 14.98
CA PRO A 179 -9.87 4.89 13.87
C PRO A 179 -11.33 5.24 13.55
N ALA A 180 -12.24 4.26 13.55
CA ALA A 180 -13.66 4.45 13.25
C ALA A 180 -14.35 5.51 14.13
N ASN A 181 -13.83 5.76 15.33
CA ASN A 181 -14.39 6.74 16.27
C ASN A 181 -13.85 8.16 16.05
N LEU A 182 -12.93 8.37 15.09
CA LEU A 182 -12.33 9.67 14.81
C LEU A 182 -13.17 10.51 13.83
N VAL A 183 -13.98 9.86 12.98
CA VAL A 183 -14.79 10.53 11.95
C VAL A 183 -15.85 11.44 12.59
N GLY A 184 -15.98 12.65 12.07
CA GLY A 184 -16.88 13.70 12.55
C GLY A 184 -16.38 14.45 13.79
N LYS A 185 -15.13 14.21 14.24
CA LYS A 185 -14.52 14.91 15.36
C LYS A 185 -13.45 15.89 14.88
N THR A 186 -13.27 16.97 15.65
CA THR A 186 -12.19 17.93 15.44
C THR A 186 -11.04 17.67 16.40
N PHE A 187 -9.81 17.66 15.88
CA PHE A 187 -8.59 17.49 16.65
C PHE A 187 -7.56 18.57 16.30
N GLU A 188 -6.55 18.73 17.14
CA GLU A 188 -5.44 19.64 16.92
C GLU A 188 -4.19 18.89 16.44
N VAL A 189 -3.40 19.53 15.57
CA VAL A 189 -2.08 19.04 15.16
C VAL A 189 -1.14 19.02 16.37
N ARG A 190 -0.51 17.87 16.61
CA ARG A 190 0.34 17.67 17.79
C ARG A 190 1.66 18.43 17.68
N ARG A 191 2.05 19.04 18.81
CA ARG A 191 3.37 19.65 19.01
C ARG A 191 4.51 18.69 18.72
N GLU A 192 4.41 17.45 19.17
CA GLU A 192 5.53 16.50 19.07
C GLU A 192 5.81 16.02 17.65
N THR A 193 4.84 16.15 16.74
CA THR A 193 5.00 15.79 15.33
C THR A 193 5.33 16.97 14.42
N GLY A 194 5.23 18.21 14.94
CA GLY A 194 5.48 19.42 14.16
C GLY A 194 4.37 19.69 13.14
N ALA A 195 4.76 19.95 11.90
CA ALA A 195 3.86 20.31 10.81
C ALA A 195 3.17 19.09 10.19
N LEU A 196 1.89 19.22 9.82
CA LEU A 196 1.10 18.17 9.17
C LEU A 196 0.84 18.53 7.70
N ASN A 197 1.38 17.71 6.79
CA ASN A 197 1.20 17.90 5.35
C ASN A 197 -0.21 17.49 4.91
N VAL A 198 -0.91 18.41 4.25
CA VAL A 198 -2.18 18.19 3.56
C VAL A 198 -1.90 17.92 2.08
N ARG A 199 -2.55 16.92 1.52
CA ARG A 199 -2.38 16.52 0.12
C ARG A 199 -3.74 16.43 -0.58
N ALA A 200 -3.72 16.57 -1.91
CA ALA A 200 -4.95 16.47 -2.71
C ALA A 200 -5.62 15.08 -2.66
N ALA A 201 -4.84 14.03 -2.41
CA ALA A 201 -5.30 12.64 -2.36
C ALA A 201 -4.46 11.79 -1.40
N MET A 202 -5.04 10.67 -0.95
CA MET A 202 -4.33 9.57 -0.29
C MET A 202 -3.21 9.04 -1.20
N PRO A 203 -2.13 8.44 -0.65
CA PRO A 203 -1.13 7.78 -1.47
C PRO A 203 -1.76 6.77 -2.43
N SER A 204 -1.21 6.69 -3.63
CA SER A 204 -1.64 5.70 -4.60
C SER A 204 -1.37 4.29 -4.09
N ILE A 205 -1.94 3.28 -4.76
CA ILE A 205 -1.62 1.87 -4.50
C ILE A 205 -0.14 1.54 -4.75
N PHE A 206 0.65 2.47 -5.29
CA PHE A 206 2.09 2.33 -5.51
C PHE A 206 2.92 3.16 -4.52
N GLY A 207 2.28 3.72 -3.47
CA GLY A 207 2.97 4.55 -2.47
C GLY A 207 3.37 5.94 -2.97
N GLN A 208 2.89 6.36 -4.14
CA GLN A 208 3.14 7.73 -4.62
C GLN A 208 2.22 8.70 -3.89
N PHE A 209 2.82 9.72 -3.28
CA PHE A 209 2.10 10.78 -2.60
C PHE A 209 1.68 11.85 -3.60
N ALA A 210 0.41 12.30 -3.53
CA ALA A 210 0.01 13.52 -4.21
C ALA A 210 0.82 14.73 -3.72
N ALA A 211 0.91 15.79 -4.52
CA ALA A 211 1.59 17.02 -4.12
C ALA A 211 1.02 17.55 -2.80
N VAL A 212 1.91 18.12 -1.96
CA VAL A 212 1.50 18.83 -0.75
C VAL A 212 0.80 20.11 -1.20
N GLN A 213 -0.44 20.29 -0.75
CA GLN A 213 -1.23 21.49 -0.99
C GLN A 213 -0.94 22.54 0.09
N GLU A 214 -0.92 22.09 1.34
CA GLU A 214 -0.80 22.95 2.52
C GLU A 214 -0.04 22.24 3.64
N VAL A 215 0.54 23.00 4.56
CA VAL A 215 1.29 22.47 5.70
C VAL A 215 0.74 23.08 6.98
N LEU A 216 -0.08 22.30 7.71
CA LEU A 216 -0.71 22.78 8.93
C LEU A 216 0.30 22.85 10.07
N ALA A 217 0.37 24.01 10.70
CA ALA A 217 1.20 24.24 11.87
C ALA A 217 0.67 23.48 13.11
N GLU A 218 1.52 23.34 14.13
CA GLU A 218 1.10 22.89 15.46
C GLU A 218 -0.12 23.67 15.97
N GLY A 219 -1.07 22.98 16.60
CA GLY A 219 -2.27 23.58 17.16
C GLY A 219 -3.37 23.89 16.14
N SER A 220 -3.10 23.74 14.83
CA SER A 220 -4.13 23.87 13.80
C SER A 220 -5.25 22.86 14.03
N ARG A 221 -6.51 23.30 13.89
CA ARG A 221 -7.69 22.46 14.10
C ARG A 221 -8.10 21.80 12.79
N VAL A 222 -8.33 20.49 12.83
CA VAL A 222 -8.75 19.69 11.68
C VAL A 222 -9.97 18.85 12.04
N GLU A 223 -11.02 18.92 11.24
CA GLU A 223 -12.20 18.05 11.32
C GLU A 223 -11.96 16.83 10.42
N ILE A 224 -12.09 15.61 10.96
CA ILE A 224 -11.97 14.38 10.17
C ILE A 224 -13.32 14.09 9.51
N LEU A 225 -13.38 14.20 8.19
CA LEU A 225 -14.59 13.96 7.40
C LEU A 225 -14.74 12.49 7.02
N ASP A 226 -13.63 11.83 6.70
CA ASP A 226 -13.58 10.42 6.29
C ASP A 226 -12.21 9.85 6.63
N GLN A 227 -12.09 8.53 6.68
CA GLN A 227 -10.83 7.85 6.88
C GLN A 227 -10.69 6.59 6.05
N GLN A 228 -9.45 6.27 5.69
CA GLN A 228 -9.13 5.09 4.94
C GLN A 228 -7.79 4.51 5.37
N GLU A 229 -7.75 3.19 5.50
CA GLU A 229 -6.50 2.46 5.68
C GLU A 229 -5.82 2.28 4.33
N TRP A 230 -4.53 2.60 4.25
CA TRP A 230 -3.75 2.40 3.04
C TRP A 230 -3.32 0.93 2.94
N GLN A 231 -3.88 0.19 1.98
CA GLN A 231 -3.48 -1.19 1.63
C GLN A 231 -3.42 -2.19 2.80
N SER A 232 -4.34 -2.09 3.78
CA SER A 232 -4.38 -3.00 4.93
C SER A 232 -3.07 -3.03 5.75
N SER A 233 -2.31 -1.92 5.74
CA SER A 233 -0.99 -1.82 6.37
C SER A 233 -1.00 -1.29 7.81
N GLY A 234 -2.17 -0.88 8.32
CA GLY A 234 -2.31 -0.10 9.54
C GLY A 234 -2.01 1.39 9.38
N TYR A 235 -1.53 1.86 8.21
CA TYR A 235 -1.30 3.27 7.93
C TYR A 235 -2.62 3.97 7.59
N MET A 236 -3.09 4.80 8.52
CA MET A 236 -4.38 5.48 8.42
C MET A 236 -4.23 6.86 7.80
N TRP A 237 -5.08 7.14 6.83
CA TRP A 237 -5.24 8.45 6.20
C TRP A 237 -6.64 8.97 6.48
N ALA A 238 -6.77 10.28 6.58
CA ALA A 238 -8.05 10.94 6.74
C ALA A 238 -8.24 12.02 5.70
N LYS A 239 -9.45 12.09 5.17
CA LYS A 239 -9.93 13.31 4.54
C LYS A 239 -10.33 14.27 5.65
N VAL A 240 -9.75 15.46 5.65
CA VAL A 240 -9.94 16.48 6.67
C VAL A 240 -10.44 17.77 6.05
N ARG A 241 -11.15 18.55 6.87
CA ARG A 241 -11.40 19.96 6.66
C ARG A 241 -10.62 20.76 7.69
N PHE A 242 -10.05 21.87 7.28
CA PHE A 242 -9.27 22.74 8.16
C PHE A 242 -9.51 24.21 7.81
N ASP A 243 -9.24 25.06 8.78
CA ASP A 243 -9.31 26.51 8.66
C ASP A 243 -7.88 27.03 8.45
N ASN A 244 -7.68 27.80 7.37
CA ASN A 244 -6.40 28.44 7.03
C ASN A 244 -6.43 29.93 7.39
#